data_AF-A0A9X9F6I9-F1
#
_entry.id   AF-A0A9X9F6I9-F1
#
_cell.length_a   1.000
_cell.length_b   1.000
_cell.length_c   1.000
_cell.angle_alpha   90.00
_cell.angle_beta   90.00
_cell.angle_gamma   90.00
#
_symmetry.space_group_name_H-M   'P 1'
#
loop_
_entity.id
_entity.type
_entity.pdbx_description
1 polymer ?
#
loop_
_entity_poly.entity_id
_entity_poly.type
_entity_poly.pdbx_seq_one_letter_code
_entity_poly.pdbx_strand_id
1 'polypeptide(L)' 'TIPDEIEHAEFHYELAIFYCHTHRSILCINHVMKAKDIFSKHPGYELKVAFCNNLYGLACTHLKEWELAEEHFISAMD' A
#
# COMPACT_ATOMS: atom_id res chain seq x y z
N THR A 1 5.34 10.59 -20.81
CA THR A 1 5.11 9.13 -20.82
C THR A 1 5.20 8.66 -19.39
N ILE A 2 4.25 7.87 -18.90
CA ILE A 2 4.38 7.28 -17.56
C ILE A 2 5.56 6.28 -17.62
N PRO A 3 6.53 6.34 -16.70
CA PRO A 3 7.59 5.34 -16.65
C PRO A 3 7.01 3.95 -16.39
N ASP A 4 7.54 2.93 -17.05
CA ASP A 4 7.11 1.53 -16.91
C ASP A 4 7.04 1.09 -15.44
N GLU A 5 7.98 1.54 -14.61
CA GLU A 5 7.99 1.24 -13.18
C GLU A 5 6.79 1.83 -12.41
N ILE A 6 6.36 3.04 -12.76
CA ILE A 6 5.20 3.67 -12.12
C ILE A 6 3.93 2.90 -12.47
N GLU A 7 3.78 2.48 -13.73
CA GLU A 7 2.64 1.67 -14.15
C GLU A 7 2.62 0.30 -13.42
N HIS A 8 3.79 -0.32 -13.21
CA HIS A 8 3.92 -1.53 -12.37
C HIS A 8 3.53 -1.28 -10.91
N ALA A 9 3.87 -0.13 -10.35
CA ALA A 9 3.49 0.25 -8.99
C ALA A 9 1.97 0.44 -8.87
N GLU A 10 1.35 1.11 -9.84
CA GLU A 10 -0.10 1.27 -9.89
C GLU A 10 -0.82 -0.07 -10.05
N PHE A 11 -0.32 -0.96 -10.92
CA PHE A 11 -0.86 -2.32 -11.05
C PHE A 11 -0.84 -3.08 -9.72
N HIS A 12 0.28 -3.03 -8.98
CA HIS A 12 0.37 -3.67 -7.67
C HIS A 12 -0.55 -3.04 -6.63
N TYR A 13 -0.71 -1.71 -6.65
CA TYR A 13 -1.61 -1.01 -5.75
C TYR A 13 -3.07 -1.40 -5.99
N GLU A 14 -3.53 -1.40 -7.25
CA GLU A 14 -4.89 -1.81 -7.60
C GLU A 14 -5.17 -3.27 -7.25
N LEU A 15 -4.19 -4.15 -7.48
CA LEU A 15 -4.30 -5.56 -7.10
C LEU A 15 -4.35 -5.72 -5.56
N ALA A 16 -3.64 -4.89 -4.80
CA ALA A 16 -3.73 -4.87 -3.35
C ALA A 16 -5.12 -4.43 -2.87
N ILE A 17 -5.72 -3.40 -3.48
CA ILE A 17 -7.10 -2.99 -3.19
C ILE A 17 -8.07 -4.16 -3.40
N PHE A 18 -7.96 -4.87 -4.53
CA PHE A 18 -8.78 -6.04 -4.80
C PHE A 18 -8.63 -7.12 -3.72
N TYR A 19 -7.40 -7.41 -3.29
CA TYR A 19 -7.17 -8.37 -2.21
C TYR A 19 -7.70 -7.89 -0.86
N CYS A 20 -7.63 -6.59 -0.58
CA CYS A 20 -8.22 -6.01 0.62
C CYS A 20 -9.74 -6.18 0.66
N HIS A 21 -10.42 -5.86 -0.45
CA HIS A 21 -11.87 -6.00 -0.58
C HIS A 21 -12.35 -7.45 -0.53
N THR A 22 -11.51 -8.40 -0.92
CA THR A 22 -11.80 -9.84 -0.84
C THR A 22 -11.30 -10.48 0.46
N HIS A 23 -10.93 -9.68 1.46
CA HIS A 23 -10.41 -10.11 2.77
C HIS A 23 -9.18 -11.04 2.69
N ARG A 24 -8.39 -10.94 1.63
CA ARG A 24 -7.11 -11.64 1.45
C ARG A 24 -5.96 -10.77 1.93
N SER A 25 -5.96 -10.42 3.22
CA SER A 25 -5.09 -9.37 3.78
C SER A 25 -3.59 -9.62 3.59
N ILE A 26 -3.12 -10.86 3.67
CA ILE A 26 -1.70 -11.20 3.44
C ILE A 26 -1.30 -10.90 1.99
N LEU A 27 -2.17 -11.18 1.01
CA LEU A 27 -1.91 -10.84 -0.40
C LEU A 27 -1.97 -9.33 -0.64
N CYS A 28 -2.91 -8.64 0.01
CA CYS A 28 -2.98 -7.18 0.01
C CYS A 28 -1.64 -6.58 0.48
N ILE A 29 -1.15 -7.01 1.65
CA ILE A 29 0.13 -6.56 2.23
C ILE A 29 1.29 -6.81 1.26
N ASN A 30 1.38 -8.02 0.70
CA ASN A 30 2.46 -8.36 -0.23
C ASN A 30 2.48 -7.45 -1.47
N HIS A 31 1.32 -7.10 -2.01
CA HIS A 31 1.25 -6.27 -3.21
C HIS A 31 1.41 -4.77 -2.89
N VAL A 32 0.82 -4.28 -1.80
CA VAL A 32 0.95 -2.87 -1.42
C VAL A 32 2.39 -2.51 -1.05
N MET A 33 3.15 -3.45 -0.45
CA MET A 33 4.58 -3.26 -0.19
C MET A 33 5.41 -3.12 -1.48
N LYS A 34 5.08 -3.88 -2.53
CA LYS A 34 5.76 -3.75 -3.84
C LYS A 34 5.47 -2.40 -4.47
N ALA A 35 4.21 -1.97 -4.45
CA ALA A 35 3.83 -0.65 -4.94
C ALA A 35 4.56 0.45 -4.18
N LYS A 36 4.58 0.37 -2.84
CA LYS A 36 5.29 1.32 -1.97
C LYS A 36 6.78 1.40 -2.29
N ASP A 37 7.48 0.28 -2.40
CA ASP A 37 8.92 0.24 -2.68
C ASP A 37 9.25 0.95 -4.00
N ILE A 38 8.40 0.83 -5.02
CA ILE A 38 8.57 1.55 -6.28
C ILE A 38 8.27 3.04 -6.08
N PHE A 39 7.09 3.40 -5.57
CA PHE A 39 6.70 4.81 -5.39
C PHE A 39 7.71 5.59 -4.53
N SER A 40 8.30 4.98 -3.49
CA SER A 40 9.29 5.62 -2.62
C SER A 40 10.62 5.98 -3.32
N LYS A 41 10.89 5.43 -4.52
CA LYS A 41 12.10 5.76 -5.31
C LYS A 41 11.89 6.95 -6.25
N HIS A 42 10.64 7.41 -6.42
CA HIS A 42 10.26 8.42 -7.40
C HIS A 42 9.76 9.71 -6.72
N PRO A 43 10.47 10.85 -6.85
CA PRO A 43 10.00 12.13 -6.31
C PRO A 43 8.64 12.53 -6.89
N GLY A 44 7.74 13.07 -6.05
CA GLY A 44 6.39 13.45 -6.45
C GLY A 44 5.33 12.36 -6.28
N TYR A 45 5.70 11.19 -5.76
CA TYR A 45 4.79 10.06 -5.47
C TYR A 45 4.54 9.85 -3.97
N GLU A 46 4.81 10.86 -3.14
CA GLU A 46 4.65 10.82 -1.67
C GLU A 46 3.21 10.49 -1.28
N LEU A 47 2.21 11.04 -1.99
CA LEU A 47 0.80 10.72 -1.77
C LEU A 47 0.48 9.23 -2.03
N LYS A 48 1.09 8.63 -3.06
CA LYS A 48 0.91 7.20 -3.35
C LYS A 48 1.58 6.33 -2.29
N VAL A 49 2.70 6.76 -1.71
CA VAL A 49 3.32 6.11 -0.55
C VAL A 49 2.40 6.18 0.68
N ALA A 50 1.79 7.34 0.95
CA ALA A 50 0.81 7.50 2.01
C ALA A 50 -0.42 6.58 1.80
N PHE A 51 -0.92 6.47 0.57
CA PHE A 51 -1.99 5.52 0.23
C PHE A 51 -1.59 4.07 0.45
N CYS A 52 -0.34 3.71 0.16
CA CYS A 52 0.17 2.36 0.44
C CYS A 52 0.20 2.08 1.95
N ASN A 53 0.65 3.05 2.76
CA ASN A 53 0.64 2.94 4.22
C ASN A 53 -0.79 2.78 4.76
N ASN A 54 -1.74 3.60 4.29
CA ASN A 54 -3.14 3.50 4.71
C ASN A 54 -3.76 2.14 4.36
N LEU A 55 -3.52 1.63 3.15
CA LEU A 55 -4.06 0.34 2.72
C LEU A 55 -3.40 -0.83 3.48
N TYR A 56 -2.11 -0.72 3.83
CA TYR A 56 -1.45 -1.68 4.71
C TYR A 56 -2.11 -1.69 6.09
N GLY A 57 -2.31 -0.51 6.70
CA GLY A 57 -2.98 -0.38 7.99
C GLY A 57 -4.37 -0.99 7.98
N LEU A 58 -5.16 -0.75 6.93
CA LEU A 58 -6.46 -1.39 6.73
C LEU A 58 -6.35 -2.92 6.68
N ALA A 59 -5.39 -3.47 5.94
CA ALA A 59 -5.18 -4.91 5.89
C ALA A 59 -4.81 -5.50 7.27
N CYS A 60 -4.04 -4.76 8.09
CA CYS A 60 -3.74 -5.14 9.48
C CYS A 60 -4.98 -5.18 10.36
N THR A 61 -5.95 -4.26 10.17
CA THR A 61 -7.22 -4.32 10.94
C THR A 61 -8.01 -5.60 10.67
N HIS A 62 -8.00 -6.10 9.43
CA HIS A 62 -8.61 -7.38 9.09
C HIS A 62 -7.89 -8.58 9.75
N LEU A 63 -6.59 -8.45 9.98
CA LEU A 63 -5.77 -9.46 10.66
C LEU A 63 -5.78 -9.32 12.19
N LYS A 64 -6.37 -8.25 12.73
CA LYS A 64 -6.37 -7.88 14.15
C LYS A 64 -4.98 -7.52 14.71
N GLU A 65 -4.08 -7.09 13.82
CA GLU A 65 -2.75 -6.55 14.17
C GLU A 65 -2.87 -5.05 14.46
N TRP A 66 -3.48 -4.69 15.60
CA TRP A 66 -3.92 -3.32 15.88
C TRP A 66 -2.78 -2.32 16.00
N GLU A 67 -1.70 -2.70 16.70
CA GLU A 67 -0.52 -1.84 16.88
C GLU A 67 0.12 -1.51 15.52
N LEU A 68 0.31 -2.54 14.69
CA LEU A 68 0.87 -2.36 13.35
C LEU A 68 -0.07 -1.55 12.44
N ALA A 69 -1.39 -1.70 12.59
CA ALA A 69 -2.35 -0.88 11.85
C ALA A 69 -2.20 0.60 12.20
N GLU A 70 -2.09 0.93 13.50
CA GLU A 70 -1.91 2.29 13.98
C GLU A 70 -0.60 2.91 13.46
N GLU A 71 0.53 2.20 13.55
CA GLU A 71 1.82 2.66 13.03
C GLU A 71 1.73 3.04 11.53
N HIS A 72 1.04 2.22 10.74
CA HIS A 72 0.86 2.47 9.32
C HIS A 72 -0.11 3.61 9.03
N PHE A 73 -1.15 3.80 9.84
CA PHE A 73 -2.04 4.96 9.69
C PHE A 73 -1.34 6.27 10.05
N ILE A 74 -0.50 6.29 11.10
CA ILE A 74 0.33 7.44 11.45
C ILE A 74 1.30 7.75 10.30
N SER A 75 1.99 6.72 9.79
CA SER A 75 2.90 6.86 8.64
C SER A 75 2.22 7.31 7.34
N ALA A 76 0.88 7.27 7.25
CA ALA A 76 0.13 7.76 6.10
C ALA A 76 -0.26 9.24 6.23
N MET A 77 -0.17 9.83 7.43
CA MET A 77 -0.47 11.23 7.70
C MET A 77 0.78 12.11 7.73
N ASP A 78 1.94 11.52 7.97
CA ASP A 78 3.26 12.16 7.92
C ASP A 78 3.70 12.46 6.47
#